data_AF-A0A7S1QKL0-F1
#
_entry.id   AF-A0A7S1QKL0-F1
#
_cell.length_a   1.000
_cell.length_b   1.000
_cell.length_c   1.000
_cell.angle_alpha   90.00
_cell.angle_beta   90.00
_cell.angle_gamma   90.00
#
_symmetry.space_group_name_H-M   'P 1'
#
loop_
_entity.id
_entity.type
_entity.pdbx_description
1 polymer ?
#
loop_
_entity_poly.entity_id
_entity_poly.type
_entity_poly.pdbx_seq_one_letter_code
_entity_poly.pdbx_strand_id
1 'polypeptide(L)'
;MMEQASGFSRRVVRIAALAAAAVRLAAGLVSSRPNPPVWPPSVHVFGPEDDPAHIKEIVGEAFRKNGGQEPINHGEFSSARYAFLFKPGKYSVDVPVGYYTQVLGLGGQPGDVVFDAKRGVFCEESNQENLY
;
A
#
# COMPACT_ATOMS: atom_id res chain seq x y z
N MET A 1 -13.99 -51.62 55.77
CA MET A 1 -13.24 -52.18 54.63
C MET A 1 -14.12 -52.03 53.41
N MET A 2 -13.64 -51.33 52.37
CA MET A 2 -14.31 -51.01 51.08
C MET A 2 -15.51 -50.03 51.22
N GLU A 3 -15.82 -49.07 50.34
CA GLU A 3 -15.64 -48.95 48.89
C GLU A 3 -15.75 -47.48 48.42
N GLN A 4 -15.13 -47.18 47.28
CA GLN A 4 -15.05 -45.91 46.54
C GLN A 4 -16.36 -45.51 45.81
N ALA A 5 -16.55 -44.20 45.56
CA ALA A 5 -17.00 -43.60 44.26
C ALA A 5 -17.21 -42.07 44.44
N SER A 6 -16.38 -41.16 43.91
CA SER A 6 -16.17 -40.75 42.51
C SER A 6 -17.45 -40.35 41.76
N GLY A 7 -17.73 -39.04 41.64
CA GLY A 7 -18.87 -38.54 40.87
C GLY A 7 -18.83 -37.06 40.48
N PHE A 8 -17.68 -36.50 40.08
CA PHE A 8 -17.68 -35.17 39.43
C PHE A 8 -17.94 -35.31 37.92
N SER A 9 -19.02 -34.68 37.47
CA SER A 9 -19.59 -34.76 36.12
C SER A 9 -18.59 -34.42 35.02
N ARG A 10 -18.31 -35.39 34.14
CA ARG A 10 -17.46 -35.28 32.93
C ARG A 10 -17.97 -34.27 31.87
N ARG A 11 -19.10 -33.61 32.09
CA ARG A 11 -19.73 -32.73 31.07
C ARG A 11 -19.21 -31.29 31.07
N VAL A 12 -18.63 -30.79 32.16
CA VAL A 12 -18.20 -29.38 32.26
C VAL A 12 -16.80 -29.15 31.67
N VAL A 13 -15.94 -30.18 31.62
CA VAL A 13 -14.54 -30.06 31.16
C VAL A 13 -14.41 -29.94 29.64
N ARG A 14 -15.43 -30.35 28.87
CA ARG A 14 -15.35 -30.35 27.38
C ARG A 14 -15.68 -29.00 26.73
N ILE A 15 -16.38 -28.09 27.41
CA ILE A 15 -16.76 -26.79 26.82
C ILE A 15 -15.60 -25.77 26.90
N ALA A 16 -14.78 -25.83 27.96
CA ALA A 16 -13.60 -24.95 28.09
C ALA A 16 -12.49 -25.28 27.07
N ALA A 17 -12.34 -26.56 26.70
CA ALA A 17 -11.31 -26.99 25.74
C ALA A 17 -11.60 -26.56 24.29
N LEU A 18 -12.88 -26.45 23.90
CA LEU A 18 -13.27 -25.98 22.56
C LEU A 18 -13.05 -24.47 22.38
N ALA A 19 -13.31 -23.67 23.43
CA ALA A 19 -13.07 -22.22 23.38
C ALA A 19 -11.57 -21.90 23.28
N ALA A 20 -10.71 -22.60 24.03
CA ALA A 20 -9.26 -22.39 23.98
C ALA A 20 -8.63 -22.83 22.65
N ALA A 21 -9.16 -23.88 22.01
CA ALA A 21 -8.71 -24.33 20.69
C ALA A 21 -9.14 -23.37 19.57
N ALA A 22 -10.35 -22.80 19.64
CA ALA A 22 -10.83 -21.80 18.68
C ALA A 22 -10.03 -20.48 18.75
N VAL A 23 -9.65 -20.03 19.96
CA VAL A 23 -8.81 -18.82 20.14
C VAL A 23 -7.39 -19.02 19.61
N ARG A 24 -6.83 -20.23 19.71
CA ARG A 24 -5.50 -20.55 19.14
C ARG A 24 -5.50 -20.66 17.62
N LEU A 25 -6.60 -21.09 17.00
CA LEU A 25 -6.74 -21.17 15.54
C LEU A 25 -6.89 -19.77 14.90
N ALA A 26 -7.55 -18.83 15.59
CA ALA A 26 -7.69 -17.45 15.12
C ALA A 26 -6.38 -16.64 15.20
N ALA A 27 -5.55 -16.86 16.22
CA ALA A 27 -4.25 -16.20 16.36
C ALA A 27 -3.22 -16.63 15.28
N GLY A 28 -3.33 -17.87 14.77
CA GLY A 28 -2.47 -18.37 13.69
C GLY A 28 -2.70 -17.72 12.33
N LEU A 29 -3.92 -17.24 12.06
CA LEU A 29 -4.26 -16.57 10.79
C LEU A 29 -3.81 -15.09 10.74
N VAL A 30 -3.51 -14.49 11.89
CA VAL A 30 -3.03 -13.09 11.99
C VAL A 30 -1.50 -13.00 11.83
N SER A 31 -0.77 -14.10 11.99
CA SER A 31 0.70 -14.10 12.11
C SER A 31 1.50 -14.36 10.81
N SER A 32 0.90 -14.37 9.62
CA SER A 32 1.69 -14.65 8.39
C SER A 32 1.68 -13.57 7.32
N ARG A 33 1.05 -12.41 7.55
CA ARG A 33 1.12 -11.30 6.59
C ARG A 33 2.39 -10.49 6.83
N PRO A 34 3.32 -10.42 5.86
CA PRO A 34 4.51 -9.60 6.02
C PRO A 34 4.09 -8.15 6.29
N ASN A 35 4.68 -7.55 7.32
CA ASN A 35 4.56 -6.13 7.64
C ASN A 35 5.97 -5.55 7.78
N PRO A 36 6.46 -4.76 6.82
CA PRO A 36 5.71 -4.23 5.68
C PRO A 36 5.30 -5.32 4.68
N PRO A 37 4.19 -5.12 3.94
CA PRO A 37 3.78 -6.02 2.87
C PRO A 37 4.89 -6.23 1.83
N VAL A 38 4.94 -7.41 1.22
CA VAL A 38 5.77 -7.62 0.03
C VAL A 38 5.02 -7.03 -1.17
N TRP A 39 5.52 -5.91 -1.66
CA TRP A 39 4.94 -5.18 -2.76
C TRP A 39 5.43 -5.74 -4.12
N PRO A 40 4.59 -5.72 -5.18
CA PRO A 40 5.07 -6.01 -6.52
C PRO A 40 6.01 -4.89 -7.00
N PRO A 41 6.84 -5.11 -8.04
CA PRO A 41 7.82 -4.12 -8.50
C PRO A 41 7.24 -2.78 -8.98
N SER A 42 5.93 -2.70 -9.22
CA SER A 42 5.26 -1.47 -9.65
C SER A 42 4.75 -0.59 -8.50
N VAL A 43 5.00 -1.02 -7.27
CA VAL A 43 4.61 -0.32 -6.05
C VAL A 43 5.89 0.13 -5.36
N HIS A 44 6.09 1.44 -5.25
CA HIS A 44 7.28 2.04 -4.67
C HIS A 44 6.92 2.80 -3.42
N VAL A 45 7.67 2.56 -2.35
CA VAL A 45 7.52 3.27 -1.07
C VAL A 45 8.73 4.17 -0.88
N PHE A 46 8.50 5.48 -0.91
CA PHE A 46 9.53 6.49 -0.75
C PHE A 46 9.55 7.04 0.68
N GLY A 47 10.75 7.32 1.19
CA GLY A 47 11.01 8.09 2.41
C GLY A 47 11.54 9.48 2.10
N PRO A 48 11.39 10.46 3.02
CA PRO A 48 11.93 11.81 2.83
C PRO A 48 13.45 11.86 2.72
N GLU A 49 14.15 10.80 3.13
CA GLU A 49 15.59 10.60 3.00
C GLU A 49 16.04 10.08 1.63
N ASP A 50 15.12 9.62 0.79
CA ASP A 50 15.46 9.12 -0.55
C ASP A 50 15.95 10.26 -1.45
N ASP A 51 16.91 9.94 -2.32
CA ASP A 51 17.42 10.90 -3.29
C ASP A 51 16.27 11.37 -4.21
N PRO A 52 15.97 12.69 -4.27
CA PRO A 52 14.97 13.24 -5.18
C PRO A 52 15.19 12.85 -6.65
N ALA A 53 16.43 12.65 -7.08
CA ALA A 53 16.73 12.19 -8.45
C ALA A 53 16.24 10.76 -8.69
N HIS A 54 16.41 9.87 -7.72
CA HIS A 54 15.93 8.49 -7.80
C HIS A 54 14.40 8.41 -7.85
N ILE A 55 13.71 9.21 -7.03
CA ILE A 55 12.24 9.29 -7.06
C ILE A 55 11.76 9.76 -8.44
N LYS A 56 12.38 10.82 -8.98
CA LYS A 56 12.04 11.37 -10.30
C LYS A 56 12.27 10.35 -11.42
N GLU A 57 13.33 9.57 -11.34
CA GLU A 57 13.63 8.53 -12.33
C GLU A 57 12.52 7.46 -12.35
N ILE A 58 12.19 6.88 -11.19
CA ILE A 58 11.14 5.85 -11.08
C ILE A 58 9.78 6.38 -11.54
N VAL A 59 9.40 7.57 -11.08
CA VAL A 59 8.13 8.20 -11.48
C VAL A 59 8.12 8.48 -12.98
N GLY A 60 9.23 8.97 -13.53
CA GLY A 60 9.38 9.24 -14.95
C GLY A 60 9.28 7.98 -15.82
N GLU A 61 9.78 6.84 -15.35
CA GLU A 61 9.63 5.56 -16.05
C GLU A 61 8.18 5.10 -16.14
N ALA A 62 7.42 5.21 -15.04
CA ALA A 62 6.00 4.90 -15.06
C ALA A 62 5.23 5.85 -15.96
N PHE A 63 5.51 7.15 -15.86
CA PHE A 63 4.87 8.17 -16.67
C PHE A 63 5.12 7.94 -18.16
N ARG A 64 6.35 7.59 -18.57
CA ARG A 64 6.66 7.28 -19.97
C ARG A 64 5.91 6.07 -20.52
N LYS A 65 5.40 5.18 -19.67
CA LYS A 65 4.63 3.99 -20.09
C LYS A 65 3.12 4.24 -20.10
N ASN A 66 2.66 5.11 -19.22
CA ASN A 66 1.24 5.29 -18.93
C ASN A 66 0.77 6.75 -19.05
N GLY A 67 1.53 7.63 -19.68
CA GLY A 67 1.13 9.00 -19.94
C GLY A 67 2.17 9.71 -20.80
N GLY A 68 2.09 11.03 -20.81
CA GLY A 68 2.93 11.88 -21.64
C GLY A 68 2.27 12.15 -22.99
N GLN A 69 2.83 13.13 -23.67
CA GLN A 69 2.23 13.71 -24.87
C GLN A 69 2.68 13.03 -26.17
N GLU A 70 3.70 12.15 -26.10
CA GLU A 70 4.22 11.43 -27.26
C GLU A 70 4.42 9.94 -26.94
N PRO A 71 3.61 9.04 -27.53
CA PRO A 71 2.41 9.35 -28.33
C PRO A 71 1.29 9.98 -27.47
N ILE A 72 0.37 10.73 -28.10
CA ILE A 72 -0.81 11.28 -27.40
C ILE A 72 -1.64 10.13 -26.78
N ASN A 73 -2.18 10.34 -25.58
CA ASN A 73 -2.95 9.36 -24.82
C ASN A 73 -2.16 8.07 -24.49
N HIS A 74 -0.83 8.15 -24.34
CA HIS A 74 0.00 6.98 -24.13
C HIS A 74 -0.45 6.18 -22.90
N GLY A 75 -0.80 4.92 -23.11
CA GLY A 75 -1.17 4.00 -22.04
C GLY A 75 -2.61 4.13 -21.55
N GLU A 76 -3.51 4.80 -22.28
CA GLU A 76 -4.95 4.83 -22.01
C GLU A 76 -5.57 3.41 -21.90
N PHE A 77 -5.03 2.44 -22.64
CA PHE A 77 -5.40 1.02 -22.61
C PHE A 77 -4.29 0.12 -22.03
N SER A 78 -3.33 0.70 -21.32
CA SER A 78 -2.24 -0.05 -20.70
C SER A 78 -2.76 -1.00 -19.63
N SER A 79 -2.15 -2.18 -19.54
CA SER A 79 -2.34 -3.12 -18.42
C SER A 79 -1.39 -2.83 -17.24
N ALA A 80 -0.41 -1.93 -17.41
CA ALA A 80 0.51 -1.56 -16.34
C ALA A 80 -0.19 -0.72 -15.26
N ARG A 81 0.14 -0.97 -13.99
CA ARG A 81 -0.45 -0.34 -12.80
C ARG A 81 0.66 0.10 -11.88
N TYR A 82 0.66 1.36 -11.46
CA TYR A 82 1.70 1.94 -10.62
C TYR A 82 1.11 2.52 -9.34
N ALA A 83 1.81 2.33 -8.22
CA ALA A 83 1.49 3.04 -6.99
C ALA A 83 2.77 3.62 -6.37
N PHE A 84 2.72 4.90 -6.04
CA PHE A 84 3.78 5.63 -5.37
C PHE A 84 3.28 6.03 -3.98
N LEU A 85 3.92 5.49 -2.94
CA LEU A 85 3.53 5.66 -1.55
C LEU A 85 4.61 6.46 -0.86
N PHE A 86 4.25 7.60 -0.28
CA PHE A 86 5.18 8.52 0.34
C PHE A 86 5.01 8.47 1.86
N LYS A 87 6.08 8.13 2.59
CA LYS A 87 6.09 8.24 4.05
C LYS A 87 5.97 9.71 4.49
N PRO A 88 5.52 9.99 5.72
CA PRO A 88 5.50 11.35 6.27
C PRO A 88 6.82 12.09 6.07
N GLY A 89 6.75 13.31 5.55
CA GLY A 89 7.92 14.12 5.22
C GLY A 89 7.67 15.16 4.13
N LYS A 90 8.75 15.82 3.70
CA LYS A 90 8.74 16.82 2.62
C LYS A 90 9.51 16.31 1.42
N TYR A 91 8.95 16.52 0.23
CA TYR A 91 9.52 16.02 -1.02
C TYR A 91 9.58 17.13 -2.08
N SER A 92 10.80 17.50 -2.46
CA SER A 92 11.06 18.47 -3.55
C SER A 92 11.11 17.77 -4.92
N VAL A 93 10.04 17.01 -5.22
CA VAL A 93 9.86 16.27 -6.47
C VAL A 93 8.52 16.63 -7.13
N ASP A 94 8.57 16.75 -8.45
CA ASP A 94 7.38 16.82 -9.30
C ASP A 94 6.98 15.38 -9.66
N VAL A 95 5.71 15.03 -9.49
CA VAL A 95 5.16 13.69 -9.72
C VAL A 95 4.09 13.77 -10.83
N PRO A 96 4.46 13.57 -12.10
CA PRO A 96 3.48 13.45 -13.18
C PRO A 96 2.68 12.16 -13.02
N VAL A 97 1.36 12.28 -13.06
CA VAL A 97 0.42 11.17 -12.92
C VAL A 97 -0.20 10.88 -14.29
N GLY A 98 0.12 9.72 -14.85
CA GLY A 98 -0.51 9.18 -16.04
C GLY A 98 -1.69 8.24 -15.72
N TYR A 99 -2.21 7.58 -16.74
CA TYR A 99 -3.21 6.52 -16.62
C TYR A 99 -2.79 5.43 -15.63
N TYR A 100 -3.77 4.92 -14.88
CA TYR A 100 -3.61 3.81 -13.96
C TYR A 100 -2.45 3.94 -12.94
N THR A 101 -2.17 5.18 -12.52
CA THR A 101 -1.12 5.52 -11.56
C THR A 101 -1.76 6.11 -10.31
N GLN A 102 -1.33 5.64 -9.14
CA GLN A 102 -1.80 6.14 -7.85
C GLN A 102 -0.65 6.80 -7.08
N VAL A 103 -0.94 7.94 -6.45
CA VAL A 103 -0.02 8.63 -5.56
C VAL A 103 -0.70 8.76 -4.19
N LEU A 104 -0.09 8.19 -3.15
CA LEU A 104 -0.66 8.15 -1.81
C LEU A 104 0.34 8.63 -0.77
N GLY A 105 -0.11 9.45 0.17
CA GLY A 105 0.61 9.72 1.41
C GLY A 105 0.31 8.65 2.46
N LEU A 106 1.33 8.18 3.18
CA LEU A 106 1.22 7.21 4.27
C LEU A 106 1.15 7.88 5.65
N GLY A 107 0.74 9.14 5.68
CA GLY A 107 0.49 9.90 6.91
C GLY A 107 -0.81 9.54 7.60
N GLY A 108 -0.90 9.88 8.88
CA GLY A 108 -2.17 9.85 9.61
C GLY A 108 -3.08 11.01 9.22
N GLN A 109 -2.50 12.09 8.69
CA GLN A 109 -3.20 13.28 8.20
C GLN A 109 -2.67 13.69 6.82
N PRO A 110 -3.48 14.37 5.99
CA PRO A 110 -3.04 14.84 4.67
C PRO A 110 -1.79 15.74 4.72
N GLY A 111 -1.62 16.52 5.80
CA GLY A 111 -0.48 17.43 5.96
C GLY A 111 0.85 16.76 6.34
N ASP A 112 0.84 15.46 6.63
CA ASP A 112 2.05 14.71 7.01
C ASP A 112 2.98 14.48 5.81
N VAL A 113 2.45 14.54 4.58
CA VAL A 113 3.20 14.38 3.33
C VAL A 113 3.05 15.66 2.51
N VAL A 114 4.14 16.37 2.31
CA VAL A 114 4.13 17.66 1.63
C VAL A 114 5.04 17.61 0.40
N PHE A 115 4.50 17.97 -0.75
CA PHE A 115 5.27 18.20 -1.97
C PHE A 115 5.51 19.70 -2.12
N ASP A 116 6.77 20.12 -2.10
CA ASP A 116 7.18 21.54 -2.18
C ASP A 116 7.89 21.89 -3.49
N ALA A 117 7.89 20.96 -4.45
CA ALA A 117 8.31 21.23 -5.82
C ALA A 117 7.32 22.17 -6.54
N LYS A 118 7.77 22.70 -7.69
CA LYS A 118 7.01 23.69 -8.48
C LYS A 118 5.59 23.23 -8.82
N ARG A 119 5.41 21.95 -9.19
CA ARG A 119 4.11 21.37 -9.54
C ARG A 119 3.61 20.39 -8.48
N GLY A 120 4.50 19.74 -7.74
CA GLY A 120 4.13 18.69 -6.81
C GLY A 120 3.50 17.51 -7.55
N VAL A 121 2.32 17.05 -7.16
CA VAL A 121 1.57 15.99 -7.85
C VAL A 121 0.64 16.61 -8.90
N PHE A 122 0.78 16.24 -10.18
CA PHE A 122 0.00 16.85 -11.26
C PHE A 122 -0.32 15.86 -12.38
N CYS A 123 -1.33 16.16 -13.20
CA CYS A 123 -1.72 15.38 -14.37
C CYS A 123 -1.58 16.23 -15.64
N GLU A 124 -0.64 15.86 -16.51
CA GLU A 124 -0.35 16.61 -17.74
C GLU A 124 -1.42 16.41 -18.82
N GLU A 125 -2.04 15.23 -18.89
CA GLU A 125 -3.12 14.91 -19.85
C GLU A 125 -4.40 15.73 -19.63
N SER A 126 -4.56 16.33 -18.44
CA SER A 126 -5.70 17.21 -18.16
C SER A 126 -5.53 18.63 -18.70
N ASN A 127 -4.32 18.98 -19.18
CA ASN A 127 -4.05 20.32 -19.70
C ASN A 127 -4.67 20.50 -21.09
N GLN A 128 -5.78 21.24 -21.16
CA GLN A 128 -6.55 21.46 -22.38
C GLN A 128 -5.84 22.31 -23.46
N GLU A 129 -4.69 22.90 -23.15
CA GLU A 129 -3.91 23.70 -24.11
C GLU A 129 -3.27 22.84 -25.22
N ASN A 130 -3.18 21.52 -25.05
CA ASN A 130 -2.56 20.61 -26.02
C ASN A 130 -3.56 19.65 -26.70
N LEU A 131 -4.86 19.98 -26.68
CA LEU A 131 -5.91 19.11 -27.24
C LEU A 131 -6.21 19.34 -28.73
N TYR A 132 -5.47 20.22 -29.43
CA TYR A 132 -5.64 20.49 -30.86
C TYR A 132 -4.31 20.83 -31.55
#